data_AF-A0A924PAT6-F1
#
_entry.id   AF-A0A924PAT6-F1
#
_cell.length_a   1.000
_cell.length_b   1.000
_cell.length_c   1.000
_cell.angle_alpha   90.00
_cell.angle_beta   90.00
_cell.angle_gamma   90.00
#
_symmetry.space_group_name_H-M   'P 1'
#
loop_
_entity.id
_entity.type
_entity.pdbx_description
1 polymer ?
#
loop_
_entity_poly.entity_id
_entity_poly.type
_entity_poly.pdbx_seq_one_letter_code
_entity_poly.pdbx_strand_id
1 'polypeptide(L)'
;MIPKTHQVALAVARVTFSEVIRDKILYNIILLAVLLFGVSILASQLSFITPERIILDFGMSAVNLSCSMIAIFTGSWLIGKEFERRTVFVALSRPISRHQFVLGKYLGLMQVIALNWVLLSLLLSGLLLLTGGTFNPTLITGLFLFLLQSLVLGSLALMVSSFTTTSLSVIICIGFYLIGNNISQIRSVADQSKSDSAKAVLKGLALILPNLEHFTLGTKVTYGLPVTGAFVATATGYAFVLSAFCLICAGIFLKRKEQ
;
A
#
# COMPACT_ATOMS: atom_id res chain seq x y z
N MET A 1 33.51 -17.26 -7.06
CA MET A 1 32.24 -17.97 -6.88
C MET A 1 31.12 -16.93 -6.82
N ILE A 2 30.42 -16.69 -7.93
CA ILE A 2 29.39 -15.64 -8.02
C ILE A 2 28.19 -16.13 -7.20
N PRO A 3 27.81 -15.48 -6.08
CA PRO A 3 26.66 -15.91 -5.31
C PRO A 3 25.41 -15.90 -6.21
N LYS A 4 24.61 -16.96 -6.13
CA LYS A 4 23.39 -17.09 -6.96
C LYS A 4 22.49 -15.88 -6.70
N THR A 5 22.06 -15.24 -7.78
CA THR A 5 21.25 -14.00 -7.82
C THR A 5 20.06 -14.00 -6.84
N HIS A 6 19.40 -15.13 -6.65
CA HIS A 6 18.27 -15.28 -5.72
C HIS A 6 18.67 -15.23 -4.23
N GLN A 7 19.87 -15.71 -3.87
CA GLN A 7 20.33 -15.75 -2.48
C GLN A 7 20.62 -14.34 -1.94
N VAL A 8 21.14 -13.46 -2.81
CA VAL A 8 21.44 -12.07 -2.46
C VAL A 8 20.15 -11.29 -2.21
N ALA A 9 19.15 -11.42 -3.07
CA ALA A 9 17.86 -10.75 -2.90
C ALA A 9 17.15 -11.19 -1.60
N LEU A 10 17.18 -12.48 -1.27
CA LEU A 10 16.62 -13.00 -0.02
C LEU A 10 17.36 -12.52 1.22
N ALA A 11 18.69 -12.43 1.16
CA ALA A 11 19.49 -11.89 2.26
C ALA A 11 19.16 -10.41 2.52
N VAL A 12 19.08 -9.59 1.47
CA VAL A 12 18.68 -8.17 1.55
C VAL A 12 17.27 -8.04 2.11
N ALA A 13 16.33 -8.89 1.65
CA ALA A 13 14.96 -8.90 2.15
C ALA A 13 14.90 -9.17 3.66
N ARG A 14 15.66 -10.15 4.15
CA ARG A 14 15.67 -10.53 5.58
C ARG A 14 16.24 -9.44 6.47
N VAL A 15 17.30 -8.76 6.00
CA VAL A 15 17.88 -7.61 6.70
C VAL A 15 16.89 -6.45 6.73
N THR A 16 16.30 -6.14 5.57
CA THR A 16 15.30 -5.06 5.43
C THR A 16 14.09 -5.30 6.34
N PHE A 17 13.56 -6.52 6.36
CA PHE A 17 12.47 -6.90 7.26
C PHE A 17 12.83 -6.65 8.73
N SER A 18 14.02 -7.08 9.13
CA SER A 18 14.51 -6.91 10.51
C SER A 18 14.75 -5.43 10.85
N GLU A 19 15.18 -4.61 9.89
CA GLU A 19 15.32 -3.17 10.07
C GLU A 19 13.96 -2.51 10.30
N VAL A 20 12.97 -2.84 9.47
CA VAL A 20 11.64 -2.22 9.51
C VAL A 20 10.86 -2.60 10.78
N ILE A 21 10.94 -3.85 11.23
CA ILE A 21 10.25 -4.28 12.47
C ILE A 21 10.78 -3.59 13.72
N ARG A 22 12.05 -3.17 13.69
CA ARG A 22 12.67 -2.43 14.80
C ARG A 22 12.41 -0.93 14.72
N ASP A 23 11.79 -0.46 13.65
CA ASP A 23 11.53 0.95 13.44
C ASP A 23 10.28 1.42 14.22
N LYS A 24 10.40 2.56 14.88
CA LYS A 24 9.32 3.21 15.65
C LYS A 24 8.12 3.56 14.77
N ILE A 25 8.35 3.82 13.48
CA ILE A 25 7.29 4.15 12.51
C ILE A 25 6.25 3.02 12.46
N LEU A 26 6.67 1.76 12.45
CA LEU A 26 5.77 0.61 12.38
C LEU A 26 4.87 0.53 13.62
N TYR A 27 5.45 0.69 14.81
CA TYR A 27 4.68 0.70 16.07
C TYR A 27 3.66 1.84 16.11
N ASN A 28 4.03 3.04 15.64
CA ASN A 28 3.12 4.18 15.59
C ASN A 28 1.94 3.94 14.63
N ILE A 29 2.17 3.30 13.48
CA ILE A 29 1.10 3.01 12.51
C ILE A 29 0.18 1.89 13.00
N ILE A 30 0.72 0.87 13.67
CA ILE A 30 -0.10 -0.16 14.32
C ILE A 30 -0.92 0.46 15.46
N LEU A 31 -0.32 1.31 16.28
CA LEU A 31 -1.03 2.03 17.34
C LEU A 31 -2.17 2.88 16.77
N LEU A 32 -1.92 3.61 15.69
CA LEU A 32 -2.95 4.38 14.98
C LEU A 32 -4.09 3.47 14.50
N ALA A 33 -3.78 2.30 13.94
CA ALA A 33 -4.79 1.35 13.51
C ALA A 33 -5.64 0.86 14.68
N VAL A 34 -5.02 0.47 15.79
CA VAL A 34 -5.72 0.03 17.01
C VAL A 34 -6.60 1.15 17.59
N LEU A 35 -6.12 2.40 17.58
CA LEU A 35 -6.93 3.55 17.98
C LEU A 35 -8.17 3.73 17.08
N LEU A 36 -8.02 3.57 15.77
CA LEU A 36 -9.16 3.62 14.84
C LEU A 36 -10.17 2.49 15.09
N PHE A 37 -9.70 1.29 15.43
CA PHE A 37 -10.58 0.22 15.90
C PHE A 37 -11.30 0.58 17.21
N GLY A 38 -10.61 1.26 18.16
CA GLY A 38 -11.23 1.78 19.37
C GLY A 38 -12.35 2.79 19.06
N VAL A 39 -12.10 3.73 18.14
CA VAL A 39 -13.12 4.66 17.64
C VAL A 39 -14.29 3.91 17.00
N SER A 40 -14.00 2.84 16.25
CA SER A 40 -15.03 1.99 15.65
C SER A 40 -15.96 1.34 16.67
N ILE A 41 -15.43 0.87 17.81
CA ILE A 41 -16.22 0.30 18.90
C ILE A 41 -17.10 1.39 19.54
N LEU A 42 -16.53 2.56 19.82
CA LEU A 42 -17.28 3.68 20.39
C LEU A 42 -18.41 4.14 19.44
N ALA A 43 -18.11 4.27 18.15
CA ALA A 43 -19.08 4.64 17.12
C ALA A 43 -20.21 3.60 17.00
N SER A 44 -19.89 2.31 17.16
CA SER A 44 -20.87 1.23 17.17
C SER A 44 -21.84 1.32 18.34
N GLN A 45 -21.40 1.78 19.52
CA GLN A 45 -22.26 1.92 20.70
C GLN A 45 -23.24 3.09 20.59
N LEU A 46 -22.87 4.13 19.82
CA LEU A 46 -23.72 5.30 19.59
C LEU A 46 -24.83 5.05 18.56
N SER A 47 -24.81 3.92 17.87
CA SER A 47 -25.69 3.65 16.72
C SER A 47 -26.71 2.57 17.03
N PHE A 48 -27.99 2.94 17.03
CA PHE A 48 -29.11 2.08 17.44
C PHE A 48 -29.58 1.08 16.35
N ILE A 49 -29.12 1.21 15.10
CA ILE A 49 -29.75 0.53 13.95
C ILE A 49 -28.92 -0.64 13.40
N THR A 50 -27.59 -0.53 13.28
CA THR A 50 -26.71 -1.62 12.77
C THR A 50 -25.26 -1.50 13.31
N PRO A 51 -24.99 -1.89 14.58
CA PRO A 51 -23.67 -1.77 15.19
C PRO A 51 -22.57 -2.54 14.44
N GLU A 52 -22.89 -3.75 13.98
CA GLU A 52 -21.99 -4.64 13.22
C GLU A 52 -21.48 -4.03 11.91
N ARG A 53 -22.31 -3.22 11.25
CA ARG A 53 -21.99 -2.62 9.95
C ARG A 53 -20.96 -1.50 10.10
N ILE A 54 -21.10 -0.71 11.15
CA ILE A 54 -20.16 0.38 11.47
C ILE A 54 -18.79 -0.20 11.78
N ILE A 55 -18.75 -1.27 12.55
CA ILE A 55 -17.52 -2.01 12.84
C ILE A 55 -16.83 -2.47 11.55
N LEU A 56 -17.59 -3.05 10.63
CA LEU A 56 -17.05 -3.52 9.36
C LEU A 56 -16.52 -2.35 8.51
N ASP A 57 -17.28 -1.27 8.36
CA ASP A 57 -16.90 -0.14 7.51
C ASP A 57 -15.67 0.61 8.06
N PHE A 58 -15.66 0.93 9.35
CA PHE A 58 -14.53 1.59 10.00
C PHE A 58 -13.32 0.67 10.14
N GLY A 59 -13.52 -0.61 10.45
CA GLY A 59 -12.46 -1.59 10.55
C GLY A 59 -11.78 -1.88 9.21
N MET A 60 -12.55 -2.03 8.13
CA MET A 60 -12.02 -2.15 6.77
C MET A 60 -11.23 -0.89 6.37
N SER A 61 -11.73 0.29 6.73
CA SER A 61 -11.02 1.56 6.50
C SER A 61 -9.72 1.65 7.31
N ALA A 62 -9.71 1.18 8.56
CA ALA A 62 -8.53 1.14 9.41
C ALA A 62 -7.44 0.21 8.85
N VAL A 63 -7.83 -0.99 8.37
CA VAL A 63 -6.91 -1.93 7.70
C VAL A 63 -6.30 -1.29 6.46
N ASN A 64 -7.13 -0.73 5.57
CA ASN A 64 -6.67 -0.12 4.32
C ASN A 64 -5.71 1.05 4.57
N LEU A 65 -6.11 1.98 5.45
CA LEU A 65 -5.31 3.15 5.79
C LEU A 65 -3.98 2.77 6.44
N SER A 66 -3.98 1.82 7.37
CA SER A 66 -2.77 1.36 8.04
C SER A 66 -1.80 0.70 7.07
N CYS A 67 -2.26 -0.24 6.25
CA CYS A 67 -1.41 -0.92 5.27
C CYS A 67 -0.84 0.05 4.24
N SER A 68 -1.66 0.99 3.76
CA SER A 68 -1.24 2.04 2.83
C SER A 68 -0.22 2.99 3.46
N MET A 69 -0.41 3.39 4.72
CA MET A 69 0.56 4.22 5.44
C MET A 69 1.90 3.52 5.62
N ILE A 70 1.92 2.24 6.01
CA ILE A 70 3.17 1.46 6.10
C ILE A 70 3.85 1.42 4.72
N ALA A 71 3.10 1.09 3.67
CA ALA A 71 3.65 1.02 2.32
C ALA A 71 4.31 2.35 1.88
N ILE A 72 3.67 3.47 2.16
CA ILE A 72 4.15 4.81 1.78
C ILE A 72 5.35 5.24 2.61
N PHE A 73 5.24 5.21 3.94
CA PHE A 73 6.29 5.71 4.84
C PHE A 73 7.51 4.80 4.80
N THR A 74 7.31 3.50 5.05
CA THR A 74 8.41 2.53 5.08
C THR A 74 9.03 2.37 3.69
N GLY A 75 8.21 2.32 2.63
CA GLY A 75 8.71 2.25 1.25
C GLY A 75 9.55 3.47 0.85
N SER A 76 9.11 4.68 1.22
CA SER A 76 9.87 5.91 0.92
C SER A 76 11.16 6.00 1.74
N TRP A 77 11.15 5.49 2.96
CA TRP A 77 12.30 5.55 3.88
C TRP A 77 13.38 4.51 3.57
N LEU A 78 12.98 3.34 3.06
CA LEU A 78 13.85 2.19 2.78
C LEU A 78 15.06 2.53 1.89
N ILE A 79 14.82 3.36 0.87
CA ILE A 79 15.83 3.82 -0.07
C ILE A 79 16.35 5.19 0.38
N GLY A 80 15.47 6.12 0.77
CA GLY A 80 15.83 7.49 1.11
C GLY A 80 16.87 7.61 2.24
N LYS A 81 16.69 6.85 3.32
CA LYS A 81 17.58 6.86 4.49
C LYS A 81 18.97 6.29 4.18
N GLU A 82 19.06 5.30 3.30
CA GLU A 82 20.35 4.71 2.93
C GLU A 82 21.18 5.70 2.09
N PHE A 83 20.51 6.49 1.23
CA PHE A 83 21.15 7.58 0.49
C PHE A 83 21.66 8.67 1.43
N GLU A 84 20.84 9.11 2.39
CA GLU A 84 21.22 10.12 3.39
C GLU A 84 22.41 9.67 4.25
N ARG A 85 22.48 8.39 4.61
CA ARG A 85 23.56 7.83 5.42
C ARG A 85 24.83 7.45 4.64
N ARG A 86 24.88 7.69 3.32
CA ARG A 86 25.93 7.19 2.39
C ARG A 86 26.18 5.67 2.48
N THR A 87 25.27 4.91 3.08
CA THR A 87 25.42 3.46 3.31
C THR A 87 25.09 2.65 2.06
N VAL A 88 24.34 3.23 1.11
CA VAL A 88 24.14 2.66 -0.24
C VAL A 88 25.48 2.35 -0.91
N PHE A 89 26.46 3.25 -0.80
CA PHE A 89 27.77 3.09 -1.44
C PHE A 89 28.61 1.95 -0.82
N VAL A 90 28.41 1.66 0.46
CA VAL A 90 29.06 0.53 1.17
C VAL A 90 28.36 -0.80 0.86
N ALA A 91 27.04 -0.78 0.70
CA ALA A 91 26.28 -1.97 0.31
C ALA A 91 26.54 -2.39 -1.15
N LEU A 92 26.71 -1.42 -2.06
CA LEU A 92 27.06 -1.62 -3.47
C LEU A 92 28.54 -1.92 -3.73
N SER A 93 29.41 -1.89 -2.70
CA SER A 93 30.81 -2.33 -2.83
C SER A 93 30.92 -3.85 -3.02
N ARG A 94 29.84 -4.60 -2.74
CA ARG A 94 29.66 -6.00 -3.17
C ARG A 94 28.99 -6.01 -4.54
N PRO A 95 29.31 -6.97 -5.44
CA PRO A 95 28.80 -7.01 -6.82
C PRO A 95 27.31 -7.41 -6.86
N ILE A 96 26.44 -6.56 -6.31
CA ILE A 96 24.99 -6.74 -6.26
C ILE A 96 24.40 -5.94 -7.41
N SER A 97 23.64 -6.60 -8.29
CA SER A 97 22.95 -5.88 -9.35
C SER A 97 21.83 -4.99 -8.77
N ARG A 98 21.64 -3.80 -9.35
CA ARG A 98 20.65 -2.81 -8.88
C ARG A 98 19.23 -3.37 -8.79
N HIS A 99 18.84 -4.19 -9.78
CA HIS A 99 17.54 -4.86 -9.77
C HIS A 99 17.40 -5.86 -8.62
N GLN A 100 18.47 -6.58 -8.24
CA GLN A 100 18.43 -7.48 -7.07
C GLN A 100 18.29 -6.72 -5.76
N PHE A 101 18.94 -5.55 -5.65
CA PHE A 101 18.82 -4.71 -4.47
C PHE A 101 17.39 -4.20 -4.28
N VAL A 102 16.80 -3.61 -5.34
CA VAL A 102 15.42 -3.11 -5.32
C VAL A 102 14.41 -4.24 -5.07
N LEU A 103 14.59 -5.41 -5.72
CA LEU A 103 13.74 -6.57 -5.50
C LEU A 103 13.84 -7.09 -4.06
N GLY A 104 15.04 -7.19 -3.49
CA GLY A 104 15.22 -7.61 -2.10
C GLY A 104 14.55 -6.65 -1.11
N LYS A 105 14.71 -5.34 -1.33
CA LYS A 105 14.05 -4.28 -0.56
C LYS A 105 12.53 -4.38 -0.62
N TYR A 106 11.99 -4.57 -1.83
CA TYR A 106 10.55 -4.74 -2.02
C TYR A 106 10.02 -6.02 -1.38
N LEU A 107 10.72 -7.15 -1.47
CA LEU A 107 10.33 -8.39 -0.80
C LEU A 107 10.32 -8.25 0.73
N GLY A 108 11.29 -7.53 1.31
CA GLY A 108 11.29 -7.20 2.73
C GLY A 108 10.09 -6.34 3.11
N LEU A 109 9.77 -5.33 2.31
CA LEU A 109 8.58 -4.47 2.50
C LEU A 109 7.27 -5.27 2.38
N MET A 110 7.16 -6.17 1.39
CA MET A 110 6.01 -7.07 1.21
C MET A 110 5.75 -7.90 2.46
N GLN A 111 6.79 -8.45 3.09
CA GLN A 111 6.65 -9.25 4.32
C GLN A 111 6.12 -8.42 5.49
N VAL A 112 6.60 -7.18 5.63
CA VAL A 112 6.13 -6.28 6.69
C VAL A 112 4.66 -5.90 6.47
N ILE A 113 4.30 -5.50 5.25
CA ILE A 113 2.93 -5.15 4.90
C ILE A 113 2.00 -6.36 5.13
N ALA A 114 2.41 -7.55 4.69
CA ALA A 114 1.65 -8.78 4.89
C ALA A 114 1.45 -9.10 6.38
N LEU A 115 2.50 -8.95 7.20
CA LEU A 115 2.39 -9.16 8.65
C LEU A 115 1.41 -8.18 9.29
N ASN A 116 1.51 -6.88 8.97
CA ASN A 116 0.56 -5.88 9.46
C ASN A 116 -0.88 -6.20 9.01
N TRP A 117 -1.06 -6.54 7.74
CA TRP A 117 -2.34 -6.92 7.18
C TRP A 117 -2.94 -8.13 7.90
N VAL A 118 -2.15 -9.18 8.17
CA VAL A 118 -2.61 -10.36 8.92
C VAL A 118 -3.03 -9.96 10.32
N LEU A 119 -2.23 -9.17 11.04
CA LEU A 119 -2.54 -8.72 12.40
C LEU A 119 -3.86 -7.95 12.46
N LEU A 120 -4.05 -6.97 11.58
CA LEU A 120 -5.26 -6.14 11.59
C LEU A 120 -6.49 -6.88 11.06
N SER A 121 -6.30 -7.78 10.09
CA SER A 121 -7.39 -8.64 9.60
C SER A 121 -7.87 -9.60 10.69
N LEU A 122 -6.94 -10.18 11.46
CA LEU A 122 -7.25 -11.01 12.62
C LEU A 122 -7.98 -10.20 13.69
N LEU A 123 -7.51 -8.98 13.98
CA LEU A 123 -8.16 -8.09 14.95
C LEU A 123 -9.59 -7.75 14.51
N LEU A 124 -9.81 -7.36 13.25
CA LEU A 124 -11.15 -7.10 12.70
C LEU A 124 -12.04 -8.34 12.81
N SER A 125 -11.54 -9.50 12.41
CA SER A 125 -12.30 -10.75 12.49
C SER A 125 -12.67 -11.12 13.93
N GLY A 126 -11.73 -10.99 14.87
CA GLY A 126 -12.00 -11.22 16.29
C GLY A 126 -13.06 -10.27 16.84
N LEU A 127 -13.01 -9.00 16.43
CA LEU A 127 -13.99 -8.00 16.86
C LEU A 127 -15.39 -8.31 16.29
N LEU A 128 -15.48 -8.73 15.04
CA LEU A 128 -16.74 -9.17 14.42
C LEU A 128 -17.34 -10.41 15.12
N LEU A 129 -16.51 -11.37 15.53
CA LEU A 129 -16.98 -12.54 16.30
C LEU A 129 -17.58 -12.13 17.65
N LEU A 130 -16.94 -11.20 18.35
CA LEU A 130 -17.39 -10.73 19.67
C LEU A 130 -18.70 -9.93 19.58
N THR A 131 -18.96 -9.25 18.46
CA THR A 131 -20.19 -8.47 18.25
C THR A 131 -21.30 -9.23 17.52
N GLY A 132 -21.08 -10.51 17.20
CA GLY A 132 -22.07 -11.36 16.52
C GLY A 132 -22.21 -11.09 15.02
N GLY A 133 -21.26 -10.40 14.40
CA GLY A 133 -21.29 -10.03 12.99
C GLY A 133 -21.14 -11.22 12.04
N THR A 134 -21.73 -11.12 10.84
CA THR A 134 -21.68 -12.17 9.82
C THR A 134 -20.35 -12.20 9.07
N PHE A 135 -19.74 -13.37 8.98
CA PHE A 135 -18.57 -13.61 8.13
C PHE A 135 -18.97 -13.86 6.68
N ASN A 136 -18.91 -12.80 5.87
CA ASN A 136 -19.15 -12.91 4.44
C ASN A 136 -17.84 -13.22 3.69
N PRO A 137 -17.83 -14.16 2.71
CA PRO A 137 -16.66 -14.41 1.86
C PRO A 137 -16.14 -13.15 1.14
N THR A 138 -17.01 -12.19 0.90
CA THR A 138 -16.66 -10.87 0.35
C THR A 138 -15.71 -10.08 1.25
N LEU A 139 -15.75 -10.27 2.58
CA LEU A 139 -14.81 -9.67 3.53
C LEU A 139 -13.38 -10.10 3.24
N ILE A 140 -13.17 -11.41 3.08
CA ILE A 140 -11.86 -11.99 2.79
C ILE A 140 -11.34 -11.45 1.46
N THR A 141 -12.22 -11.35 0.46
CA THR A 141 -11.88 -10.79 -0.85
C THR A 141 -11.49 -9.31 -0.75
N GLY A 142 -12.22 -8.50 0.03
CA GLY A 142 -11.91 -7.09 0.25
C GLY A 142 -10.59 -6.88 0.97
N LEU A 143 -10.33 -7.66 2.03
CA LEU A 143 -9.05 -7.63 2.73
C LEU A 143 -7.91 -8.00 1.78
N PHE A 144 -8.06 -9.05 0.97
CA PHE A 144 -7.04 -9.44 -0.01
C PHE A 144 -6.74 -8.34 -1.04
N LEU A 145 -7.77 -7.63 -1.53
CA LEU A 145 -7.56 -6.52 -2.46
C LEU A 145 -6.84 -5.34 -1.80
N PHE A 146 -7.11 -5.02 -0.54
CA PHE A 146 -6.34 -4.01 0.21
C PHE A 146 -4.87 -4.41 0.39
N LEU A 147 -4.57 -5.69 0.58
CA LEU A 147 -3.19 -6.17 0.57
C LEU A 147 -2.55 -5.84 -0.79
N LEU A 148 -3.17 -6.21 -1.91
CA LEU A 148 -2.66 -5.91 -3.24
C LEU A 148 -2.46 -4.40 -3.48
N GLN A 149 -3.41 -3.57 -3.05
CA GLN A 149 -3.30 -2.11 -3.12
C GLN A 149 -2.06 -1.58 -2.40
N SER A 150 -1.84 -2.04 -1.16
CA SER A 150 -0.68 -1.62 -0.36
C SER A 150 0.64 -2.12 -0.96
N LEU A 151 0.67 -3.29 -1.60
CA LEU A 151 1.85 -3.78 -2.33
C LEU A 151 2.18 -2.92 -3.56
N VAL A 152 1.16 -2.48 -4.30
CA VAL A 152 1.31 -1.53 -5.42
C VAL A 152 1.85 -0.21 -4.91
N LEU A 153 1.27 0.35 -3.84
CA LEU A 153 1.77 1.57 -3.21
C LEU A 153 3.21 1.43 -2.72
N GLY A 154 3.57 0.29 -2.17
CA GLY A 154 4.94 0.01 -1.73
C GLY A 154 5.94 0.02 -2.90
N SER A 155 5.58 -0.59 -4.03
CA SER A 155 6.42 -0.54 -5.24
C SER A 155 6.54 0.86 -5.82
N LEU A 156 5.45 1.64 -5.77
CA LEU A 156 5.44 3.04 -6.20
C LEU A 156 6.29 3.91 -5.28
N ALA A 157 6.24 3.70 -3.96
CA ALA A 157 7.05 4.42 -2.99
C ALA A 157 8.55 4.15 -3.17
N LEU A 158 8.93 2.90 -3.46
CA LEU A 158 10.31 2.55 -3.81
C LEU A 158 10.75 3.20 -5.13
N MET A 159 9.86 3.25 -6.13
CA MET A 159 10.13 3.93 -7.39
C MET A 159 10.35 5.44 -7.20
N VAL A 160 9.43 6.13 -6.51
CA VAL A 160 9.52 7.59 -6.31
C VAL A 160 10.74 7.96 -5.47
N SER A 161 11.03 7.20 -4.40
CA SER A 161 12.21 7.45 -3.55
C SER A 161 13.54 7.24 -4.26
N SER A 162 13.57 6.45 -5.34
CA SER A 162 14.81 6.22 -6.11
C SER A 162 15.36 7.48 -6.78
N PHE A 163 14.53 8.48 -7.10
CA PHE A 163 14.95 9.75 -7.71
C PHE A 163 14.61 10.99 -6.87
N THR A 164 13.97 10.82 -5.73
CA THR A 164 13.43 11.91 -4.89
C THR A 164 14.03 11.89 -3.48
N THR A 165 13.83 12.96 -2.69
CA THR A 165 14.08 12.95 -1.24
C THR A 165 13.02 12.17 -0.49
N THR A 166 13.33 11.71 0.73
CA THR A 166 12.41 10.91 1.55
C THR A 166 11.08 11.62 1.80
N SER A 167 11.13 12.91 2.19
CA SER A 167 9.94 13.71 2.47
C SER A 167 9.09 13.95 1.22
N LEU A 168 9.70 14.27 0.09
CA LEU A 168 8.98 14.55 -1.14
C LEU A 168 8.39 13.26 -1.74
N SER A 169 9.05 12.11 -1.56
CA SER A 169 8.50 10.80 -1.91
C SER A 169 7.21 10.50 -1.14
N VAL A 170 7.19 10.73 0.18
CA VAL A 170 5.99 10.54 1.00
C VAL A 170 4.83 11.42 0.51
N ILE A 171 5.09 12.72 0.28
CA ILE A 171 4.06 13.66 -0.19
C ILE A 171 3.47 13.20 -1.53
N ILE A 172 4.32 12.83 -2.49
CA ILE A 172 3.88 12.30 -3.78
C ILE A 172 3.03 11.04 -3.58
N CYS A 173 3.50 10.07 -2.80
CA CYS A 173 2.80 8.81 -2.62
C CYS A 173 1.45 8.97 -1.91
N ILE A 174 1.34 9.90 -0.94
CA ILE A 174 0.06 10.27 -0.33
C ILE A 174 -0.87 10.86 -1.39
N GLY A 175 -0.37 11.76 -2.26
CA GLY A 175 -1.14 12.28 -3.39
C GLY A 175 -1.65 11.17 -4.32
N PHE A 176 -0.79 10.24 -4.71
CA PHE A 176 -1.16 9.07 -5.52
C PHE A 176 -2.22 8.20 -4.82
N TYR A 177 -2.10 7.98 -3.51
CA TYR A 177 -3.10 7.24 -2.72
C TYR A 177 -4.46 7.94 -2.71
N LEU A 178 -4.49 9.23 -2.35
CA LEU A 178 -5.73 10.00 -2.26
C LEU A 178 -6.42 10.14 -3.61
N ILE A 179 -5.65 10.50 -4.64
CA ILE A 179 -6.20 10.74 -5.97
C ILE A 179 -6.58 9.41 -6.65
N GLY A 180 -5.74 8.38 -6.50
CA GLY A 180 -5.97 7.06 -7.09
C GLY A 180 -7.18 6.32 -6.51
N ASN A 181 -7.51 6.53 -5.23
CA ASN A 181 -8.69 5.95 -4.59
C ASN A 181 -9.99 6.70 -4.92
N ASN A 182 -9.90 7.94 -5.43
CA ASN A 182 -11.05 8.80 -5.76
C ASN A 182 -11.08 9.16 -7.26
N ILE A 183 -10.53 8.29 -8.12
CA ILE A 183 -10.36 8.60 -9.55
C ILE A 183 -11.70 8.71 -10.29
N SER A 184 -12.72 7.93 -9.90
CA SER A 184 -14.10 8.06 -10.42
C SER A 184 -14.72 9.41 -10.10
N GLN A 185 -14.52 9.91 -8.87
CA GLN A 185 -14.99 11.22 -8.43
C GLN A 185 -14.30 12.34 -9.21
N ILE A 186 -12.99 12.22 -9.44
CA ILE A 186 -12.23 13.20 -10.22
C ILE A 186 -12.69 13.27 -11.66
N ARG A 187 -12.97 12.13 -12.30
CA ARG A 187 -13.55 12.10 -13.65
C ARG A 187 -14.94 12.74 -13.68
N SER A 188 -15.76 12.45 -12.67
CA SER A 188 -17.10 13.04 -12.53
C SER A 188 -17.05 14.56 -12.37
N VAL A 189 -16.09 15.08 -11.60
CA VAL A 189 -15.85 16.52 -11.45
C VAL A 189 -15.29 17.13 -12.74
N ALA A 190 -14.40 16.42 -13.45
CA ALA A 190 -13.86 16.88 -14.73
C ALA A 190 -14.95 17.04 -15.79
N ASP A 191 -15.89 16.10 -15.86
CA ASP A 191 -16.98 16.15 -16.84
C ASP A 191 -18.04 17.22 -16.51
N GLN A 192 -18.21 17.56 -15.22
CA GLN A 192 -19.07 18.66 -14.77
C GLN A 192 -18.39 20.03 -14.81
N SER A 193 -17.08 20.09 -15.05
CA SER A 193 -16.34 21.35 -15.06
C SER A 193 -16.65 22.17 -16.31
N LYS A 194 -17.00 23.45 -16.10
CA LYS A 194 -17.28 24.42 -17.17
C LYS A 194 -16.01 25.02 -17.81
N SER A 195 -14.85 24.86 -17.18
CA SER A 195 -13.57 25.36 -17.71
C SER A 195 -12.82 24.26 -18.46
N ASP A 196 -12.52 24.50 -19.73
CA ASP A 196 -11.79 23.56 -20.58
C ASP A 196 -10.38 23.26 -20.02
N SER A 197 -9.70 24.27 -19.46
CA SER A 197 -8.39 24.11 -18.81
C SER A 197 -8.48 23.19 -17.59
N ALA A 198 -9.48 23.39 -16.73
CA ALA A 198 -9.67 22.53 -15.55
C ALA A 198 -10.02 21.09 -15.96
N LYS A 199 -10.87 20.92 -16.98
CA LYS A 199 -11.24 19.61 -17.52
C LYS A 199 -10.04 18.86 -18.11
N ALA A 200 -9.17 19.56 -18.86
CA ALA A 200 -7.95 18.98 -19.43
C ALA A 200 -6.98 18.52 -18.34
N VAL A 201 -6.75 19.35 -17.31
CA VAL A 201 -5.88 18.99 -16.18
C VAL A 201 -6.40 17.76 -15.42
N LEU A 202 -7.70 17.74 -15.09
CA LEU A 202 -8.30 16.64 -14.33
C LEU A 202 -8.32 15.33 -15.13
N LYS A 203 -8.61 15.37 -16.44
CA LYS A 203 -8.52 14.20 -17.32
C LYS A 203 -7.09 13.71 -17.49
N GLY A 204 -6.12 14.63 -17.62
CA GLY A 204 -4.70 14.30 -17.67
C GLY A 204 -4.23 13.57 -16.41
N LEU A 205 -4.59 14.09 -15.23
CA LEU A 205 -4.30 13.43 -13.95
C LEU A 205 -4.93 12.04 -13.87
N ALA A 206 -6.19 11.89 -14.28
CA ALA A 206 -6.90 10.61 -14.26
C ALA A 206 -6.41 9.57 -15.29
N LEU A 207 -5.51 9.96 -16.21
CA LEU A 207 -4.87 9.08 -17.19
C LEU A 207 -3.49 8.59 -16.70
N ILE A 208 -2.72 9.46 -16.06
CA ILE A 208 -1.35 9.16 -15.60
C ILE A 208 -1.37 8.33 -14.31
N LEU A 209 -2.38 8.54 -13.47
CA LEU A 209 -2.43 7.94 -12.14
C LEU A 209 -2.98 6.51 -12.17
N PRO A 210 -2.36 5.59 -11.42
CA PRO A 210 -2.89 4.25 -11.26
C PRO A 210 -4.24 4.30 -10.55
N ASN A 211 -5.22 3.61 -11.14
CA ASN A 211 -6.55 3.47 -10.54
C ASN A 211 -6.47 2.51 -9.34
N LEU A 212 -6.39 3.06 -8.13
CA LEU A 212 -6.37 2.28 -6.88
C LEU A 212 -7.78 1.93 -6.40
N GLU A 213 -8.81 2.61 -6.90
CA GLU A 213 -10.22 2.33 -6.63
C GLU A 213 -10.61 0.89 -7.03
N HIS A 214 -9.92 0.28 -7.99
CA HIS A 214 -10.10 -1.14 -8.35
C HIS A 214 -9.86 -2.12 -7.19
N PHE A 215 -9.12 -1.72 -6.17
CA PHE A 215 -8.86 -2.56 -5.00
C PHE A 215 -9.83 -2.30 -3.85
N THR A 216 -10.65 -1.24 -3.92
CA THR A 216 -11.58 -0.87 -2.87
C THR A 216 -12.97 -1.40 -3.22
N LEU A 217 -13.39 -2.46 -2.55
CA LEU A 217 -14.73 -3.02 -2.73
C LEU A 217 -15.84 -2.21 -2.03
N GLY A 218 -15.49 -1.23 -1.20
CA GLY A 218 -16.42 -0.27 -0.58
C GLY A 218 -17.69 -0.94 -0.04
N THR A 219 -18.84 -0.44 -0.48
CA THR A 219 -20.17 -0.93 -0.08
C THR A 219 -20.42 -2.39 -0.43
N LYS A 220 -19.73 -2.99 -1.42
CA LYS A 220 -19.91 -4.41 -1.77
C LYS A 220 -19.53 -5.33 -0.62
N VAL A 221 -18.53 -4.96 0.18
CA VAL A 221 -18.14 -5.72 1.38
C VAL A 221 -19.21 -5.61 2.44
N THR A 222 -19.68 -4.39 2.68
CA THR A 222 -20.69 -4.06 3.69
C THR A 222 -22.04 -4.73 3.44
N TYR A 223 -22.44 -4.82 2.17
CA TYR A 223 -23.69 -5.47 1.75
C TYR A 223 -23.53 -6.95 1.41
N GLY A 224 -22.33 -7.52 1.54
CA GLY A 224 -22.09 -8.94 1.23
C GLY A 224 -22.35 -9.30 -0.24
N LEU A 225 -22.20 -8.34 -1.16
CA LEU A 225 -22.46 -8.57 -2.57
C LEU A 225 -21.43 -9.56 -3.14
N PRO A 226 -21.85 -10.48 -4.03
CA PRO A 226 -20.94 -11.45 -4.62
C PRO A 226 -19.92 -10.73 -5.50
N VAL A 227 -18.64 -11.10 -5.32
CA VAL A 227 -17.54 -10.61 -6.14
C VAL A 227 -17.14 -11.70 -7.10
N THR A 228 -17.20 -11.41 -8.40
CA THR A 228 -16.83 -12.35 -9.44
C THR A 228 -15.34 -12.67 -9.36
N GLY A 229 -14.95 -13.95 -9.41
CA GLY A 229 -13.53 -14.35 -9.41
C GLY A 229 -12.73 -13.71 -10.55
N ALA A 230 -13.36 -13.44 -11.69
CA ALA A 230 -12.77 -12.69 -12.81
C ALA A 230 -12.29 -11.29 -12.39
N PHE A 231 -13.06 -10.59 -11.56
CA PHE A 231 -12.66 -9.28 -11.04
C PHE A 231 -11.38 -9.38 -10.20
N VAL A 232 -11.33 -10.35 -9.29
CA VAL A 232 -10.15 -10.60 -8.44
C VAL A 232 -8.93 -10.95 -9.28
N ALA A 233 -9.09 -11.79 -10.31
CA ALA A 233 -8.02 -12.13 -11.24
C ALA A 233 -7.50 -10.89 -12.00
N THR A 234 -8.41 -10.04 -12.51
CA THR A 234 -8.01 -8.81 -13.19
C THR A 234 -7.31 -7.82 -12.26
N ALA A 235 -7.78 -7.66 -11.02
CA ALA A 235 -7.15 -6.81 -10.03
C ALA A 235 -5.75 -7.32 -9.63
N THR A 236 -5.60 -8.63 -9.49
CA THR A 236 -4.30 -9.27 -9.20
C THR A 236 -3.32 -9.09 -10.36
N GLY A 237 -3.77 -9.30 -11.60
CA GLY A 237 -2.96 -9.07 -12.80
C GLY A 237 -2.54 -7.60 -12.91
N TYR A 238 -3.47 -6.67 -12.67
CA TYR A 238 -3.19 -5.23 -12.67
C TYR A 238 -2.16 -4.85 -11.59
N ALA A 239 -2.31 -5.36 -10.36
CA ALA A 239 -1.34 -5.14 -9.29
C ALA A 239 0.07 -5.63 -9.67
N PHE A 240 0.16 -6.84 -10.21
CA PHE A 240 1.43 -7.43 -10.62
C PHE A 240 2.11 -6.61 -11.71
N VAL A 241 1.39 -6.24 -12.77
CA VAL A 241 1.93 -5.44 -13.89
C VAL A 241 2.42 -4.09 -13.40
N LEU A 242 1.62 -3.39 -12.59
CA LEU A 242 1.97 -2.06 -12.09
C LEU A 242 3.17 -2.12 -11.14
N SER A 243 3.22 -3.10 -10.23
CA SER A 243 4.37 -3.30 -9.36
C SER A 243 5.63 -3.65 -10.13
N ALA A 244 5.54 -4.55 -11.11
CA ALA A 244 6.68 -4.89 -11.97
C ALA A 244 7.21 -3.66 -12.72
N PHE A 245 6.31 -2.86 -13.30
CA PHE A 245 6.67 -1.60 -13.97
C PHE A 245 7.38 -0.64 -13.01
N CYS A 246 6.83 -0.40 -11.81
CA CYS A 246 7.45 0.48 -10.81
C CYS A 246 8.84 -0.01 -10.38
N LEU A 247 9.04 -1.32 -10.20
CA LEU A 247 10.32 -1.89 -9.79
C LEU A 247 11.38 -1.81 -10.90
N ILE A 248 10.98 -1.99 -12.16
CA ILE A 248 11.87 -1.80 -13.31
C ILE A 248 12.31 -0.34 -13.38
N CYS A 249 11.36 0.61 -13.30
CA CYS A 249 11.65 2.03 -13.28
C CYS A 249 12.56 2.43 -12.11
N ALA A 250 12.31 1.90 -10.91
CA ALA A 250 13.14 2.14 -9.73
C ALA A 250 14.60 1.71 -9.96
N GLY A 251 14.82 0.55 -10.56
CA GLY A 251 16.16 0.05 -10.90
C GLY A 251 16.90 0.93 -11.92
N ILE A 252 16.17 1.54 -12.87
CA ILE A 252 16.73 2.46 -13.87
C ILE A 252 17.08 3.81 -13.23
N PHE A 253 16.19 4.38 -12.43
CA PHE A 253 16.40 5.71 -11.84
C PHE A 253 17.51 5.72 -10.79
N LEU A 254 17.70 4.62 -10.06
CA LEU A 254 18.81 4.47 -9.11
C LEU A 254 20.18 4.74 -9.77
N LYS A 255 20.34 4.38 -11.05
CA LYS A 255 21.57 4.63 -11.83
C LYS A 255 21.93 6.12 -11.95
N ARG A 256 20.94 7.01 -12.00
CA ARG A 256 21.17 8.45 -12.20
C ARG A 256 21.52 9.19 -10.92
N LYS A 257 21.05 8.70 -9.76
CA LYS A 257 21.30 9.31 -8.45
C LYS A 257 22.69 8.95 -7.88
N GLU A 258 23.36 7.97 -8.48
CA GLU A 258 24.73 7.54 -8.15
C GLU A 258 25.83 8.34 -8.87
N GLN A 259 25.49 9.08 -9.94
CA GLN A 259 26.41 9.92 -10.71
C GLN A 259 26.47 11.33 -10.11
#